data_AF-A0A2V8I423-F1
#
_entry.id   AF-A0A2V8I423-F1
#
_cell.length_a   1.000
_cell.length_b   1.000
_cell.length_c   1.000
_cell.angle_alpha   90.00
_cell.angle_beta   90.00
_cell.angle_gamma   90.00
#
_symmetry.space_group_name_H-M   'P 1'
#
loop_
_entity.id
_entity.type
_entity.pdbx_description
1 polymer ?
#
loop_
_entity_poly.entity_id
_entity_poly.type
_entity_poly.pdbx_seq_one_letter_code
_entity_poly.pdbx_strand_id
1 'polypeptide(L)'
;MGTLDGKRVYSVDYPGDLHALLVERQAGRFLPVMYFSPFTKIDRLEIVKSGDRQVLGYSSRISGSGGQIDEWYFILDRGIPKSVKYRPAVEAELKKILPEHWDTRGGNFELTTLTFSSPIWKEEDARCCPTGGSVKVELGIKDSGFIVKSSRVEKSN
;
A
#
# COMPACT_ATOMS: atom_id res chain seq x y z
N MET A 1 18.59 5.24 -5.00
CA MET A 1 18.22 4.87 -3.61
C MET A 1 19.10 5.61 -2.61
N GLY A 2 18.68 5.74 -1.33
CA GLY A 2 19.23 6.68 -0.36
C GLY A 2 18.66 6.48 1.06
N THR A 3 18.43 7.57 1.80
CA THR A 3 17.91 7.53 3.18
C THR A 3 16.40 7.80 3.21
N LEU A 4 15.63 6.92 3.85
CA LEU A 4 14.19 7.05 4.09
C LEU A 4 13.91 6.96 5.59
N ASP A 5 13.32 8.02 6.18
CA ASP A 5 13.07 8.11 7.62
C ASP A 5 14.31 7.76 8.50
N GLY A 6 15.48 8.25 8.07
CA GLY A 6 16.76 7.97 8.73
C GLY A 6 17.34 6.58 8.51
N LYS A 7 16.70 5.70 7.73
CA LYS A 7 17.24 4.38 7.34
C LYS A 7 17.78 4.40 5.93
N ARG A 8 18.96 3.81 5.71
CA ARG A 8 19.45 3.59 4.35
C ARG A 8 18.71 2.42 3.72
N VAL A 9 18.22 2.60 2.50
CA VAL A 9 17.55 1.56 1.73
C VAL A 9 18.32 1.38 0.43
N TYR A 10 18.61 0.13 0.04
CA TYR A 10 19.41 -0.22 -1.13
C TYR A 10 18.71 -1.28 -1.98
N SER A 11 18.97 -1.24 -3.28
CA SER A 11 18.56 -2.26 -4.23
C SER A 11 19.85 -2.76 -4.81
N VAL A 12 20.03 -4.08 -4.71
CA VAL A 12 21.28 -4.74 -5.06
C VAL A 12 20.96 -5.84 -6.05
N ASP A 13 21.74 -5.86 -7.12
CA ASP A 13 21.68 -6.89 -8.14
C ASP A 13 22.43 -8.12 -7.65
N TYR A 14 21.81 -9.29 -7.82
CA TYR A 14 22.43 -10.60 -7.60
C TYR A 14 22.75 -11.25 -8.96
N PRO A 15 23.61 -12.29 -9.01
CA PRO A 15 23.86 -13.02 -10.24
C PRO A 15 22.55 -13.50 -10.91
N GLY A 16 22.41 -13.28 -12.21
CA GLY A 16 21.19 -13.55 -12.96
C GLY A 16 20.29 -12.32 -13.07
N ASP A 17 18.97 -12.52 -12.94
CA ASP A 17 17.93 -11.49 -12.97
C ASP A 17 17.31 -11.22 -11.60
N LEU A 18 18.00 -11.64 -10.53
CA LEU A 18 17.55 -11.52 -9.15
C LEU A 18 18.00 -10.17 -8.58
N HIS A 19 17.06 -9.47 -7.94
CA HIS A 19 17.32 -8.21 -7.25
C HIS A 19 16.80 -8.30 -5.82
N ALA A 20 17.50 -7.67 -4.88
CA ALA A 20 17.06 -7.60 -3.48
C ALA A 20 16.85 -6.15 -3.04
N LEU A 21 15.76 -5.91 -2.31
CA LEU A 21 15.55 -4.67 -1.57
C LEU A 21 16.05 -4.86 -0.14
N LEU A 22 17.05 -4.08 0.24
CA LEU A 22 17.70 -4.14 1.54
C LEU A 22 17.37 -2.88 2.36
N VAL A 23 17.05 -3.06 3.64
CA VAL A 23 16.88 -1.95 4.59
C VAL A 23 17.93 -2.05 5.68
N GLU A 24 18.61 -0.94 5.96
CA GLU A 24 19.53 -0.83 7.09
C GLU A 24 18.77 -0.84 8.42
N ARG A 25 19.15 -1.77 9.29
CA ARG A 25 18.57 -1.91 10.63
C ARG A 25 19.44 -1.24 11.70
N GLN A 26 20.74 -1.40 11.54
CA GLN A 26 21.79 -0.85 12.39
C GLN A 26 22.93 -0.46 11.47
N ALA A 27 23.81 0.44 11.92
CA ALA A 27 24.95 0.89 11.12
C ALA A 27 25.71 -0.31 10.49
N GLY A 28 25.68 -0.40 9.16
CA GLY A 28 26.34 -1.46 8.38
C GLY A 28 25.63 -2.81 8.35
N ARG A 29 24.46 -2.96 8.97
CA ARG A 29 23.67 -4.21 9.00
C ARG A 29 22.39 -4.04 8.19
N PHE A 30 22.34 -4.76 7.07
CA PHE A 30 21.26 -4.74 6.10
C PHE A 30 20.42 -6.00 6.19
N LEU A 31 19.11 -5.84 6.06
CA LEU A 31 18.15 -6.93 6.05
C LEU A 31 17.45 -6.96 4.69
N PRO A 32 17.45 -8.11 3.98
CA PRO A 32 16.63 -8.26 2.78
C PRO A 32 15.15 -8.26 3.18
N VAL A 33 14.41 -7.36 2.56
CA VAL A 33 12.96 -7.22 2.73
C VAL A 33 12.22 -7.98 1.64
N MET A 34 12.80 -8.02 0.44
CA MET A 34 12.17 -8.61 -0.73
C MET A 34 13.22 -9.00 -1.76
N TYR A 35 12.90 -10.04 -2.52
CA TYR A 35 13.62 -10.46 -3.71
C TYR A 35 12.68 -10.40 -4.92
N PHE A 36 13.18 -9.93 -6.07
CA PHE A 36 12.43 -9.79 -7.32
C PHE A 36 13.19 -10.49 -8.44
N SER A 37 12.48 -11.22 -9.30
CA SER A 37 13.00 -11.82 -10.54
C SER A 37 11.83 -11.97 -11.54
N PRO A 38 11.90 -11.35 -12.74
CA PRO A 38 12.92 -10.39 -13.16
C PRO A 38 12.84 -9.07 -12.37
N PHE A 39 13.81 -8.17 -12.55
CA PHE A 39 13.73 -6.82 -11.99
C PHE A 39 12.44 -6.12 -12.40
N THR A 40 11.71 -5.62 -11.40
CA THR A 40 10.61 -4.68 -11.63
C THR A 40 11.05 -3.30 -11.18
N LYS A 41 10.89 -2.30 -12.07
CA LYS A 41 11.25 -0.92 -11.75
C LYS A 41 10.44 -0.42 -10.56
N ILE A 42 11.15 0.05 -9.53
CA ILE A 42 10.52 0.70 -8.38
C ILE A 42 10.07 2.11 -8.76
N ASP A 43 8.77 2.36 -8.78
CA ASP A 43 8.21 3.70 -9.05
C ASP A 43 8.06 4.51 -7.76
N ARG A 44 7.69 3.87 -6.64
CA ARG A 44 7.58 4.50 -5.31
C ARG A 44 8.24 3.63 -4.25
N LEU A 45 8.97 4.29 -3.35
CA LEU A 45 9.59 3.64 -2.19
C LEU A 45 9.61 4.62 -1.01
N GLU A 46 9.11 4.17 0.13
CA GLU A 46 8.91 5.05 1.29
C GLU A 46 8.86 4.27 2.60
N ILE A 47 9.25 4.93 3.69
CA ILE A 47 9.08 4.41 5.05
C ILE A 47 8.23 5.41 5.82
N VAL A 48 7.15 4.92 6.42
CA VAL A 48 6.28 5.73 7.29
C VAL A 48 6.30 5.21 8.71
N LYS A 49 6.16 6.12 9.67
CA LYS A 49 5.95 5.80 11.08
C LYS A 49 4.47 5.90 11.44
N SER A 50 3.97 4.92 12.17
CA SER A 50 2.65 4.97 12.80
C SER A 50 2.75 4.42 14.21
N GLY A 51 2.71 5.32 15.19
CA GLY A 51 3.04 4.96 16.57
C GLY A 51 4.50 4.54 16.68
N ASP A 52 4.74 3.36 17.24
CA ASP A 52 6.07 2.76 17.41
C ASP A 52 6.53 1.92 16.19
N ARG A 53 5.68 1.82 15.16
CA ARG A 53 5.90 0.95 14.00
C ARG A 53 6.42 1.70 12.80
N GLN A 54 7.27 1.02 12.02
CA GLN A 54 7.73 1.49 10.73
C GLN A 54 7.23 0.56 9.63
N VAL A 55 6.67 1.13 8.57
CA VAL A 55 6.22 0.38 7.40
C VAL A 55 6.97 0.85 6.17
N LEU A 56 7.59 -0.08 5.47
CA LEU A 56 8.11 0.13 4.13
C LEU A 56 6.99 -0.09 3.12
N GLY A 57 6.74 0.88 2.27
CA GLY A 57 5.92 0.73 1.07
C GLY A 57 6.79 0.71 -0.17
N TYR A 58 6.46 -0.19 -1.08
CA TYR A 58 7.01 -0.33 -2.41
C TYR A 58 5.86 -0.36 -3.40
N SER A 59 5.98 0.38 -4.50
CA SER A 59 5.08 0.20 -5.63
C SER A 59 5.77 0.27 -6.98
N SER A 60 5.21 -0.47 -7.94
CA SER A 60 5.63 -0.50 -9.32
C SER A 60 4.42 -0.57 -10.24
N ARG A 61 4.44 0.19 -11.33
CA ARG A 61 3.47 0.02 -12.41
C ARG A 61 3.75 -1.26 -13.18
N ILE A 62 2.70 -2.05 -13.43
CA ILE A 62 2.80 -3.24 -14.28
C ILE A 62 2.64 -2.78 -15.74
N SER A 63 3.68 -2.92 -16.55
CA SER A 63 3.62 -2.56 -17.97
C SER A 63 2.54 -3.38 -18.70
N GLY A 64 1.79 -2.73 -19.60
CA GLY A 64 0.71 -3.37 -20.37
C GLY A 64 -0.59 -3.65 -19.61
N SER A 65 -0.67 -3.35 -18.32
CA SER A 65 -1.84 -3.66 -17.47
C SER A 65 -2.99 -2.63 -17.50
N GLY A 66 -2.88 -1.60 -18.34
CA GLY A 66 -3.84 -0.48 -18.32
C GLY A 66 -3.75 0.41 -17.07
N GLY A 67 -2.63 0.37 -16.34
CA GLY A 67 -2.37 1.25 -15.19
C GLY A 67 -2.43 0.57 -13.83
N GLN A 68 -2.46 -0.77 -13.78
CA GLN A 68 -2.35 -1.50 -12.52
C GLN A 68 -1.00 -1.22 -11.84
N ILE A 69 -1.06 -1.00 -10.54
CA ILE A 69 0.09 -0.82 -9.66
C ILE A 69 0.20 -2.07 -8.81
N ASP A 70 1.38 -2.68 -8.80
CA ASP A 70 1.76 -3.70 -7.83
C ASP A 70 2.31 -3.00 -6.58
N GLU A 71 1.73 -3.32 -5.43
CA GLU A 71 2.01 -2.62 -4.16
C GLU A 71 2.33 -3.63 -3.06
N TRP A 72 3.43 -3.39 -2.35
CA TRP A 72 3.85 -4.22 -1.24
C TRP A 72 4.18 -3.39 -0.02
N TYR A 73 3.76 -3.90 1.14
CA TYR A 73 3.98 -3.25 2.42
C TYR A 73 4.62 -4.23 3.41
N PHE A 74 5.59 -3.74 4.16
CA PHE A 74 6.33 -4.53 5.13
C PHE A 74 6.45 -3.80 6.45
N ILE A 75 6.06 -4.45 7.54
CA ILE A 75 6.37 -3.97 8.89
C ILE A 75 7.84 -4.25 9.17
N LEU A 76 8.60 -3.20 9.49
CA LEU A 76 10.04 -3.21 9.75
C LEU A 76 10.35 -3.21 11.26
N ASP A 77 9.71 -4.02 12.09
CA ASP A 77 10.02 -4.08 13.54
C ASP A 77 11.21 -5.00 13.85
N ARG A 78 11.56 -5.26 15.13
CA ARG A 78 12.84 -5.89 15.57
C ARG A 78 13.20 -7.29 15.03
N GLY A 79 12.48 -7.85 14.06
CA GLY A 79 12.73 -9.16 13.46
C GLY A 79 12.70 -9.17 11.92
N ILE A 80 12.28 -10.31 11.36
CA ILE A 80 12.09 -10.51 9.92
C ILE A 80 10.97 -9.59 9.42
N PRO A 81 11.13 -8.88 8.29
CA PRO A 81 10.09 -8.01 7.77
C PRO A 81 8.84 -8.82 7.47
N LYS A 82 7.70 -8.36 7.98
CA LYS A 82 6.42 -9.03 7.78
C LYS A 82 5.65 -8.35 6.68
N SER A 83 5.36 -9.09 5.60
CA SER A 83 4.48 -8.60 4.54
C SER A 83 3.05 -8.44 5.09
N VAL A 84 2.44 -7.30 4.80
CA VAL A 84 1.08 -6.96 5.23
C VAL A 84 0.27 -6.40 4.06
N LYS A 85 -1.04 -6.62 4.07
CA LYS A 85 -1.96 -6.15 3.03
C LYS A 85 -3.04 -5.27 3.65
N TYR A 86 -3.28 -4.10 3.06
CA TYR A 86 -4.35 -3.20 3.51
C TYR A 86 -5.72 -3.60 2.92
N ARG A 87 -5.72 -4.18 1.70
CA ARG A 87 -6.96 -4.47 0.95
C ARG A 87 -7.99 -5.29 1.71
N PRO A 88 -7.64 -6.40 2.42
CA PRO A 88 -8.65 -7.14 3.17
C PRO A 88 -9.36 -6.32 4.25
N ALA A 89 -8.64 -5.44 4.94
CA ALA A 89 -9.22 -4.57 5.96
C ALA A 89 -10.13 -3.50 5.33
N VAL A 90 -9.71 -2.93 4.20
CA VAL A 90 -10.52 -1.97 3.44
C VAL A 90 -11.76 -2.63 2.87
N GLU A 91 -11.66 -3.76 2.18
CA GLU A 91 -12.80 -4.49 1.60
C GLU A 91 -13.83 -4.90 2.65
N ALA A 92 -13.38 -5.35 3.82
CA ALA A 92 -14.25 -5.67 4.94
C ALA A 92 -14.99 -4.44 5.47
N GLU A 93 -14.37 -3.26 5.43
CA GLU A 93 -14.99 -2.01 5.86
C GLU A 93 -15.94 -1.43 4.83
N LEU A 94 -15.57 -1.45 3.55
CA LEU A 94 -16.42 -1.01 2.44
C LEU A 94 -17.77 -1.73 2.45
N LYS A 95 -17.77 -3.04 2.72
CA LYS A 95 -19.01 -3.84 2.87
C LYS A 95 -19.94 -3.37 3.99
N LYS A 96 -19.43 -2.65 4.99
CA LYS A 96 -20.25 -2.14 6.10
C LYS A 96 -20.83 -0.76 5.81
N ILE A 97 -20.09 0.07 5.08
CA ILE A 97 -20.41 1.50 4.92
C ILE A 97 -21.04 1.84 3.57
N LEU A 98 -20.89 0.98 2.57
CA LEU A 98 -21.53 1.17 1.27
C LEU A 98 -22.94 0.58 1.28
N PRO A 99 -23.92 1.27 0.67
CA PRO A 99 -25.22 0.68 0.40
C PRO A 99 -25.13 -0.60 -0.43
N GLU A 100 -26.17 -1.43 -0.35
CA GLU A 100 -26.28 -2.62 -1.19
C GLU A 100 -26.21 -2.25 -2.68
N HIS A 101 -25.52 -3.07 -3.48
CA HIS A 101 -25.27 -2.88 -4.91
C HIS A 101 -24.41 -1.67 -5.30
N TRP A 102 -23.87 -0.92 -4.33
CA TRP A 102 -22.87 0.11 -4.58
C TRP A 102 -21.47 -0.49 -4.41
N ASP A 103 -20.50 -0.02 -5.21
CA ASP A 103 -19.15 -0.57 -5.19
C ASP A 103 -18.08 0.49 -5.49
N THR A 104 -16.83 0.16 -5.20
CA THR A 104 -15.65 0.93 -5.58
C THR A 104 -14.89 0.18 -6.66
N ARG A 105 -14.50 0.86 -7.74
CA ARG A 105 -13.70 0.26 -8.81
C ARG A 105 -12.26 0.77 -8.72
N GLY A 106 -11.43 0.02 -7.99
CA GLY A 106 -10.06 0.41 -7.68
C GLY A 106 -9.98 1.31 -6.46
N GLY A 107 -8.99 2.20 -6.44
CA GLY A 107 -8.74 3.12 -5.33
C GLY A 107 -7.24 3.36 -5.13
N ASN A 108 -6.92 4.45 -4.44
CA ASN A 108 -5.55 4.83 -4.14
C ASN A 108 -5.31 4.66 -2.64
N PHE A 109 -4.22 3.98 -2.27
CA PHE A 109 -3.76 3.95 -0.89
C PHE A 109 -2.54 4.84 -0.73
N GLU A 110 -2.69 5.88 0.08
CA GLU A 110 -1.63 6.82 0.39
C GLU A 110 -0.96 6.40 1.70
N LEU A 111 0.26 5.86 1.63
CA LEU A 111 0.94 5.32 2.81
C LEU A 111 1.30 6.42 3.81
N THR A 112 1.64 7.62 3.33
CA THR A 112 2.05 8.75 4.19
C THR A 112 0.96 9.17 5.17
N THR A 113 -0.29 9.17 4.71
CA THR A 113 -1.47 9.48 5.52
C THR A 113 -2.21 8.24 6.00
N LEU A 114 -1.75 7.04 5.60
CA LEU A 114 -2.42 5.77 5.80
C LEU A 114 -3.90 5.80 5.38
N THR A 115 -4.20 6.46 4.25
CA THR A 115 -5.58 6.68 3.81
C THR A 115 -5.83 5.95 2.50
N PHE A 116 -6.86 5.11 2.48
CA PHE A 116 -7.43 4.60 1.24
C PHE A 116 -8.56 5.52 0.79
N SER A 117 -8.59 5.85 -0.49
CA SER A 117 -9.70 6.58 -1.09
C SER A 117 -10.12 5.97 -2.42
N SER A 118 -11.42 5.92 -2.68
CA SER A 118 -11.94 5.46 -3.96
C SER A 118 -13.25 6.15 -4.33
N PRO A 119 -13.50 6.45 -5.61
CA PRO A 119 -14.83 6.85 -6.05
C PRO A 119 -15.85 5.71 -5.87
N ILE A 120 -17.11 6.08 -5.71
CA ILE A 120 -18.21 5.13 -5.52
C ILE A 120 -19.09 5.09 -6.77
N TRP A 121 -19.30 3.87 -7.28
CA TRP A 121 -20.25 3.57 -8.33
C TRP A 121 -21.54 3.08 -7.70
N LYS A 122 -22.64 3.76 -8.04
CA LYS A 122 -23.98 3.24 -7.82
C LYS A 122 -24.31 2.17 -8.85
N GLU A 123 -25.39 1.44 -8.61
CA GLU A 123 -25.93 0.47 -9.56
C GLU A 123 -26.23 1.10 -10.94
N GLU A 124 -26.77 2.33 -10.95
CA GLU A 124 -27.11 3.10 -12.16
C GLU A 124 -25.89 3.62 -12.96
N ASP A 125 -24.68 3.60 -12.39
CA ASP A 125 -23.44 4.14 -13.00
C ASP A 125 -22.83 3.19 -14.04
N ALA A 126 -23.67 2.53 -14.84
CA ALA A 126 -23.46 1.24 -15.50
C ALA A 126 -22.25 1.08 -16.46
N ARG A 127 -21.30 2.03 -16.57
CA ARG A 127 -19.90 1.84 -17.06
C ARG A 127 -19.08 3.13 -17.20
N CYS A 128 -19.70 4.31 -17.12
CA CYS A 128 -19.07 5.55 -17.58
C CYS A 128 -18.31 6.29 -16.47
N CYS A 129 -18.99 6.66 -15.37
CA CYS A 129 -18.42 7.51 -14.32
C CYS A 129 -19.09 7.24 -12.97
N PRO A 130 -18.35 7.33 -11.86
CA PRO A 130 -18.91 7.25 -10.52
C PRO A 130 -19.75 8.49 -10.19
N THR A 131 -20.97 8.30 -9.67
CA THR A 131 -21.82 9.40 -9.19
C THR A 131 -22.17 9.28 -7.70
N GLY A 132 -21.72 8.22 -7.03
CA GLY A 132 -21.97 7.96 -5.61
C GLY A 132 -21.11 8.79 -4.63
N GLY A 133 -20.26 9.68 -5.14
CA GLY A 133 -19.25 10.37 -4.36
C GLY A 133 -17.97 9.57 -4.22
N SER A 134 -17.36 9.63 -3.04
CA SER A 134 -16.14 8.91 -2.72
C SER A 134 -16.16 8.33 -1.31
N VAL A 135 -15.37 7.31 -1.10
CA VAL A 135 -15.10 6.75 0.23
C VAL A 135 -13.70 7.11 0.65
N LYS A 136 -13.52 7.39 1.94
CA LYS A 136 -12.23 7.47 2.60
C LYS A 136 -12.19 6.51 3.77
N VAL A 137 -11.13 5.71 3.84
CA VAL A 137 -10.86 4.78 4.95
C VAL A 137 -9.48 5.11 5.49
N GLU A 138 -9.44 5.59 6.73
CA GLU A 138 -8.19 5.89 7.43
C GLU A 138 -7.74 4.64 8.18
N LEU A 139 -6.47 4.27 7.98
CA LEU A 139 -5.87 3.08 8.55
C LEU A 139 -4.89 3.42 9.68
N GLY A 140 -4.71 2.45 10.56
CA GLY A 140 -3.60 2.34 11.49
C GLY A 140 -2.80 1.08 11.21
N ILE A 141 -1.70 0.93 11.94
CA ILE A 141 -0.86 -0.27 11.91
C ILE A 141 -0.86 -0.88 13.31
N LYS A 142 -1.11 -2.20 13.40
CA LYS A 142 -0.96 -3.04 14.61
C LYS A 142 -0.13 -4.29 14.24
N ASP A 143 0.19 -5.13 15.22
CA ASP A 143 1.06 -6.31 15.06
C ASP A 143 0.65 -7.25 13.91
N SER A 144 -0.65 -7.35 13.63
CA SER A 144 -1.19 -8.20 12.57
C SER A 144 -1.17 -7.55 11.18
N GLY A 145 -1.06 -6.21 11.08
CA GLY A 145 -1.11 -5.47 9.82
C GLY A 145 -1.91 -4.18 9.92
N PHE A 146 -2.49 -3.77 8.80
CA PHE A 146 -3.34 -2.59 8.74
C PHE A 146 -4.68 -2.83 9.44
N ILE A 147 -5.16 -1.82 10.17
CA ILE A 147 -6.46 -1.81 10.83
C ILE A 147 -7.23 -0.55 10.44
N VAL A 148 -8.55 -0.61 10.42
CA VAL A 148 -9.38 0.58 10.20
C VAL A 148 -9.44 1.40 11.48
N LYS A 149 -9.20 2.72 11.35
CA LYS A 149 -9.40 3.70 12.43
C LYS A 149 -10.72 4.44 12.26
N SER A 150 -10.99 4.88 11.05
CA SER A 150 -12.20 5.60 10.69
C SER A 150 -12.54 5.37 9.23
N SER A 151 -13.79 5.56 8.88
CA SER A 151 -14.27 5.45 7.51
C SER A 151 -15.43 6.42 7.29
N ARG A 152 -15.53 6.98 6.09
CA ARG A 152 -16.62 7.89 5.74
C ARG A 152 -16.92 7.87 4.24
N VAL A 153 -18.19 8.08 3.93
CA VAL A 153 -18.68 8.34 2.57
C VAL A 153 -18.84 9.86 2.40
N GLU A 154 -18.15 10.42 1.42
CA GLU A 154 -18.23 11.82 1.03
C GLU A 154 -19.11 11.90 -0.23
N LYS A 155 -20.28 12.54 -0.13
CA LYS A 155 -21.23 12.64 -1.23
C LYS A 155 -20.70 13.58 -2.32
N SER A 156 -21.02 13.29 -3.58
CA SER A 156 -20.92 14.28 -4.65
C SER A 156 -21.94 15.39 -4.38
N ASN A 157 -21.50 16.65 -4.48
CA ASN A 157 -22.40 17.81 -4.52
C ASN A 157 -23.24 17.81 -5.80
#